data_AF-A0A4Q4UR87-F1
#
_entry.id   AF-A0A4Q4UR87-F1
#
_cell.length_a   1.000
_cell.length_b   1.000
_cell.length_c   1.000
_cell.angle_alpha   90.00
_cell.angle_beta   90.00
_cell.angle_gamma   90.00
#
_symmetry.space_group_name_H-M   'P 1'
#
loop_
_entity.id
_entity.type
_entity.pdbx_description
1 polymer ?
#
loop_
_entity_poly.entity_id
_entity_poly.type
_entity_poly.pdbx_seq_one_letter_code
_entity_poly.pdbx_strand_id
1 'polypeptide(L)' 'MSTKYAFVKSLKEVRFLFCHTGEASAATRTFLTRAYPTMKKNNPHTPILIREAQGVLPKVYARYGSSIY' A
#
# COMPACT_ATOMS: atom_id res chain seq x y z
N MET A 1 -5.69 10.37 -18.39
CA MET A 1 -5.81 8.90 -18.22
C MET A 1 -5.07 8.51 -16.96
N SER A 2 -5.77 8.15 -15.89
CA SER A 2 -5.12 7.64 -14.67
C SER A 2 -4.86 6.14 -14.84
N THR A 3 -3.60 5.74 -14.97
CA THR A 3 -3.23 4.32 -14.99
C THR A 3 -3.62 3.68 -13.66
N LYS A 4 -4.22 2.49 -13.69
CA LYS A 4 -4.71 1.80 -12.49
C LYS A 4 -3.58 1.64 -11.47
N TYR A 5 -3.80 2.17 -10.27
CA TYR A 5 -2.82 2.20 -9.17
C TYR A 5 -1.51 2.94 -9.42
N ALA A 6 -1.45 3.89 -10.37
CA ALA A 6 -0.35 4.85 -10.43
C ALA A 6 -0.45 5.84 -9.27
N PHE A 7 0.66 6.10 -8.60
CA PHE A 7 0.75 7.05 -7.49
C PHE A 7 1.10 8.45 -7.99
N VAL A 8 0.65 9.46 -7.23
CA VAL A 8 1.02 10.85 -7.45
C VAL A 8 2.49 11.08 -7.05
N LYS A 9 3.18 12.01 -7.71
CA LYS A 9 4.60 12.32 -7.45
C LYS A 9 4.89 12.78 -6.01
N SER A 10 3.89 13.34 -5.33
CA SER A 10 4.00 13.77 -3.93
C SER A 10 4.04 12.60 -2.95
N LEU A 11 3.58 11.41 -3.34
CA LEU A 11 3.57 10.23 -2.49
C LEU A 11 4.97 9.61 -2.42
N LYS A 12 5.52 9.56 -1.22
CA LYS A 12 6.86 9.04 -0.94
C LYS A 12 6.87 7.62 -0.42
N GLU A 13 5.78 7.14 0.16
CA GLU A 13 5.66 5.77 0.68
C GLU A 13 4.19 5.39 0.87
N VAL A 14 3.86 4.13 0.61
CA VAL A 14 2.62 3.51 1.07
C VAL A 14 2.97 2.32 1.96
N ARG A 15 2.29 2.17 3.08
CA ARG A 15 2.46 1.06 4.01
C ARG A 15 1.12 0.41 4.34
N PHE A 16 1.03 -0.88 4.05
CA PHE A 16 -0.09 -1.73 4.46
C PHE A 16 0.27 -2.41 5.77
N LEU A 17 -0.53 -2.19 6.80
CA LEU A 17 -0.44 -2.86 8.09
C LEU A 17 -1.68 -3.72 8.27
N PHE A 18 -1.52 -5.04 8.39
CA PHE A 18 -2.67 -5.94 8.55
C PHE A 18 -2.27 -7.22 9.30
N CYS A 19 -3.27 -7.99 9.71
CA CYS A 19 -3.07 -9.29 10.33
C CYS A 19 -3.03 -10.43 9.30
N HIS A 20 -2.01 -11.29 9.38
CA HIS A 20 -1.82 -12.41 8.46
C HIS A 20 -2.86 -13.54 8.66
N THR A 21 -3.42 -13.70 9.87
CA THR A 21 -4.42 -14.73 10.20
C THR A 21 -5.82 -14.17 10.45
N GLY A 22 -5.92 -12.97 11.04
CA GLY A 22 -7.21 -12.38 11.44
C GLY A 22 -8.19 -12.19 10.28
N GLU A 23 -9.47 -12.45 10.53
CA GLU A 23 -10.55 -12.38 9.55
C GLU A 23 -10.78 -10.95 9.04
N ALA A 24 -10.71 -9.96 9.94
CA ALA A 24 -10.83 -8.55 9.60
C ALA A 24 -9.82 -8.09 8.51
N SER A 25 -8.67 -8.76 8.41
CA SER A 25 -7.62 -8.45 7.43
C SER A 25 -7.68 -9.30 6.16
N ALA A 26 -8.64 -10.23 6.02
CA ALA A 26 -8.74 -11.13 4.87
C ALA A 26 -8.90 -10.37 3.54
N ALA A 27 -9.75 -9.35 3.52
CA ALA A 27 -9.95 -8.51 2.33
C ALA A 27 -8.66 -7.78 1.90
N THR A 28 -7.86 -7.29 2.86
CA THR A 28 -6.58 -6.64 2.59
C THR A 28 -5.57 -7.63 1.98
N ARG A 29 -5.52 -8.87 2.48
CA ARG A 29 -4.69 -9.94 1.91
C ARG A 29 -5.08 -10.22 0.46
N THR A 30 -6.36 -10.43 0.19
CA THR A 30 -6.88 -10.69 -1.18
C THR A 30 -6.67 -9.50 -2.13
N PHE A 31 -6.77 -8.27 -1.62
CA PHE A 31 -6.47 -7.08 -2.40
C PHE A 31 -4.99 -7.04 -2.79
N LEU A 32 -4.08 -7.24 -1.83
CA LEU A 32 -2.64 -7.18 -2.07
C LEU A 32 -2.17 -8.26 -3.04
N THR A 33 -2.66 -9.49 -2.94
CA THR A 33 -2.28 -10.57 -3.89
C THR A 33 -2.63 -10.22 -5.33
N ARG A 34 -3.75 -9.54 -5.57
CA ARG A 34 -4.21 -9.17 -6.92
C ARG A 34 -3.60 -7.85 -7.41
N ALA A 35 -3.52 -6.85 -6.55
CA ALA A 35 -3.17 -5.49 -6.94
C ALA A 35 -1.66 -5.19 -6.86
N TYR A 36 -0.91 -5.88 -5.99
CA TYR A 36 0.51 -5.58 -5.75
C TYR A 36 1.39 -5.65 -7.00
N PRO A 37 1.27 -6.65 -7.90
CA PRO A 37 2.09 -6.70 -9.11
C PRO A 37 1.91 -5.46 -10.00
N THR A 38 0.65 -5.05 -10.22
CA THR A 38 0.34 -3.85 -11.01
C THR A 38 0.77 -2.58 -10.30
N MET A 39 0.52 -2.48 -8.99
CA MET A 39 0.99 -1.36 -8.17
C MET A 39 2.51 -1.20 -8.23
N LYS A 40 3.28 -2.29 -8.09
CA LYS A 40 4.74 -2.24 -8.12
C LYS A 40 5.27 -1.90 -9.51
N LYS A 41 4.67 -2.47 -10.56
CA LYS A 41 5.03 -2.17 -11.96
C LYS A 41 4.84 -0.68 -12.29
N ASN A 42 3.74 -0.08 -11.84
CA ASN A 42 3.42 1.30 -12.15
C ASN A 42 4.19 2.31 -11.26
N ASN A 43 4.75 1.86 -10.13
CA ASN A 43 5.45 2.70 -9.17
C ASN A 43 6.83 2.10 -8.80
N PRO A 44 7.79 2.06 -9.75
CA PRO A 44 9.08 1.41 -9.52
C PRO A 44 9.89 2.08 -8.39
N HIS A 45 9.80 3.41 -8.28
CA HIS A 45 10.60 4.22 -7.34
C HIS A 45 9.91 4.51 -6.00
N THR A 46 8.59 4.30 -5.90
CA THR A 46 7.87 4.53 -4.64
C THR A 46 7.86 3.24 -3.80
N PRO A 47 8.37 3.27 -2.56
CA PRO A 47 8.29 2.14 -1.65
C PRO A 47 6.82 1.78 -1.34
N ILE A 48 6.49 0.50 -1.53
CA ILE A 48 5.23 -0.12 -1.12
C ILE A 48 5.58 -1.13 -0.04
N LEU A 49 5.31 -0.79 1.22
CA LEU A 49 5.65 -1.62 2.38
C LEU A 49 4.46 -2.49 2.77
N ILE A 50 4.71 -3.78 2.91
CA ILE A 50 3.77 -4.76 3.46
C ILE A 50 4.28 -5.12 4.86
N ARG A 51 3.45 -4.89 5.89
CA ARG A 51 3.77 -5.13 7.28
C ARG A 51 2.67 -5.95 7.92
N GLU A 52 3.04 -7.12 8.38
CA GLU A 52 2.13 -8.05 9.04
C GLU A 52 2.32 -7.95 10.56
N ALA A 53 1.21 -7.92 11.30
CA ALA A 53 1.23 -7.93 12.77
C ALA A 53 -0.01 -8.65 13.31
N GLN A 54 0.11 -9.35 14.43
CA GLN A 54 -1.02 -10.06 15.03
C GLN A 54 -1.97 -9.10 15.77
N GLY A 55 -3.27 -9.38 15.71
CA GLY A 55 -4.29 -8.62 16.45
C GLY A 55 -4.51 -7.18 15.98
N VAL A 56 -3.88 -6.74 14.89
CA VAL A 56 -4.06 -5.38 14.36
C VAL A 56 -5.24 -5.30 13.40
N LEU A 57 -5.95 -4.18 13.46
CA LEU A 57 -6.91 -3.80 12.42
C LEU A 57 -6.16 -3.42 11.14
N PRO A 58 -6.70 -3.78 9.97
CA PRO A 58 -6.09 -3.41 8.69
C PRO A 58 -6.06 -1.89 8.52
N LYS A 59 -4.88 -1.33 8.26
CA LYS A 59 -4.65 0.11 8.08
C LYS A 59 -3.70 0.33 6.91
N VAL A 60 -3.89 1.44 6.21
CA VAL A 60 -2.99 1.91 5.16
C VAL A 60 -2.46 3.28 5.55
N TYR A 61 -1.14 3.43 5.54
CA TYR A 61 -0.47 4.70 5.77
C TYR A 61 0.12 5.18 4.45
N ALA A 62 -0.04 6.47 4.19
CA ALA A 62 0.54 7.15 3.04
C ALA A 62 1.44 8.27 3.57
N ARG A 63 2.71 8.25 3.20
CA ARG A 63 3.63 9.33 3.51
C ARG A 63 3.80 10.20 2.27
N TYR A 64 3.50 11.47 2.43
CA TYR A 64 3.76 12.47 1.40
C TYR A 64 5.05 13.21 1.73
N GLY A 65 5.79 13.58 0.69
CA GLY A 65 6.90 14.51 0.85
C GLY A 65 6.33 15.90 1.11
N SER A 66 7.00 16.67 1.98
CA SER A 66 6.76 18.11 2.03
C SER A 66 7.15 18.68 0.67
N SER A 67 6.17 19.15 -0.10
CA SER A 67 6.45 19.99 -1.26
C SER A 67 6.70 21.39 -0.73
N ILE A 68 7.89 21.59 -0.16
CA ILE A 68 8.41 22.94 0.00
C ILE A 68 8.88 23.32 -1.40
N TYR A 69 8.39 24.46 -1.89
CA TYR A 69 8.66 25.04 -3.21
C TYR A 69 10.12 24.87 -3.67
#